data_AF-A0A2S9GP23-F1
#
_entry.id   AF-A0A2S9GP23-F1
#
_cell.length_a   1.000
_cell.length_b   1.000
_cell.length_c   1.000
_cell.angle_alpha   90.00
_cell.angle_beta   90.00
_cell.angle_gamma   90.00
#
_symmetry.space_group_name_H-M   'P 1'
#
loop_
_entity.id
_entity.type
_entity.pdbx_description
1 polymer ?
#
loop_
_entity_poly.entity_id
_entity_poly.type
_entity_poly.pdbx_seq_one_letter_code
_entity_poly.pdbx_strand_id
1 'polypeptide(L)' 'TMESGTATVRELRDRLIEGVLGAIEDVDVNGAPGAGRLPGNAHFTFRGCEGDSLLMLLDAKGIECSTGSACTAGVA' A
#
# COMPACT_ATOMS: atom_id res chain seq x y z
N THR A 1 3.15 -5.92 -24.30
CA THR A 1 3.94 -4.67 -24.28
C THR A 1 4.02 -4.14 -22.87
N MET A 2 5.17 -3.63 -22.42
CA MET A 2 5.38 -3.15 -21.05
C MET A 2 4.39 -2.04 -20.61
N GLU A 3 3.87 -1.25 -21.55
CA GLU A 3 2.83 -0.24 -21.28
C GLU A 3 1.49 -0.82 -20.77
N SER A 4 1.09 -2.00 -21.27
CA SER A 4 -0.18 -2.63 -20.86
C SER A 4 -0.13 -3.11 -19.41
N GLY A 5 1.02 -3.59 -18.94
CA GLY A 5 1.19 -4.01 -17.55
C GLY A 5 1.13 -2.83 -16.57
N THR A 6 1.72 -1.69 -16.95
CA THR A 6 1.68 -0.46 -16.15
C THR A 6 0.25 0.07 -15.96
N ALA A 7 -0.57 0.04 -17.00
CA ALA A 7 -1.97 0.47 -16.91
C ALA A 7 -2.78 -0.43 -15.95
N THR A 8 -2.68 -1.75 -16.10
CA THR A 8 -3.36 -2.71 -15.22
C THR A 8 -2.91 -2.58 -13.76
N VAL A 9 -1.60 -2.45 -13.52
CA VAL A 9 -1.07 -2.29 -12.15
C VAL A 9 -1.56 -0.99 -11.52
N ARG A 10 -1.67 0.09 -12.31
CA ARG A 10 -2.23 1.37 -11.86
C ARG A 10 -3.69 1.22 -11.44
N GLU A 11 -4.52 0.55 -12.22
CA GLU A 11 -5.93 0.31 -11.89
C GLU A 11 -6.07 -0.50 -10.59
N LEU A 12 -5.24 -1.53 -10.41
CA LEU A 12 -5.22 -2.32 -9.17
C LEU A 12 -4.80 -1.48 -7.96
N ARG A 13 -3.78 -0.62 -8.12
CA ARG A 13 -3.35 0.32 -7.08
C ARG A 13 -4.47 1.28 -6.71
N ASP A 14 -5.13 1.87 -7.70
CA ASP A 14 -6.19 2.86 -7.48
C ASP A 14 -7.39 2.20 -6.77
N ARG A 15 -7.78 0.99 -7.18
CA ARG A 15 -8.79 0.18 -6.49
C ARG A 15 -8.42 -0.16 -5.05
N LEU A 16 -7.16 -0.51 -4.79
CA LEU A 16 -6.68 -0.77 -3.43
C LEU A 16 -6.77 0.48 -2.56
N ILE A 17 -6.32 1.63 -3.08
CA ILE A 17 -6.36 2.91 -2.36
C ILE A 17 -7.80 3.29 -2.03
N GLU A 18 -8.70 3.27 -3.02
CA GLU A 18 -10.11 3.60 -2.81
C GLU A 18 -10.79 2.65 -1.82
N GLY A 19 -10.49 1.35 -1.92
CA GLY A 19 -11.02 0.35 -0.99
C GLY A 19 -10.58 0.58 0.45
N VAL A 20 -9.29 0.89 0.67
CA VAL A 20 -8.75 1.17 2.01
C VAL A 20 -9.34 2.46 2.58
N LEU A 21 -9.32 3.55 1.81
CA LEU A 21 -9.86 4.85 2.26
C LEU A 21 -11.37 4.83 2.50
N GLY A 22 -12.11 3.95 1.80
CA GLY A 22 -13.56 3.79 1.99
C GLY A 22 -13.94 2.85 3.13
N ALA A 23 -13.05 1.97 3.57
CA ALA A 23 -13.35 0.94 4.57
C ALA A 23 -12.76 1.23 5.97
N ILE A 24 -11.73 2.07 6.06
CA ILE A 24 -10.98 2.33 7.28
C ILE A 24 -11.04 3.84 7.57
N GLU A 25 -11.38 4.20 8.81
CA GLU A 25 -11.30 5.58 9.29
C GLU A 25 -9.86 5.92 9.70
N ASP A 26 -9.50 7.21 9.71
CA ASP A 26 -8.16 7.67 10.13
C ASP A 26 -6.97 7.08 9.37
N VAL A 27 -7.15 6.84 8.07
CA VAL A 27 -6.08 6.47 7.14
C VAL A 27 -5.79 7.60 6.14
N ASP A 28 -4.50 7.89 5.96
CA ASP A 28 -4.01 8.83 4.95
C ASP A 28 -3.18 8.10 3.89
N VAL A 29 -3.27 8.55 2.64
CA VAL A 29 -2.40 8.07 1.55
C VAL A 29 -1.22 9.02 1.36
N ASN A 30 -0.02 8.47 1.43
CA ASN A 30 1.23 9.23 1.32
C ASN A 30 1.76 9.24 -0.11
N GLY A 31 2.51 10.29 -0.48
CA GLY A 31 3.21 10.41 -1.77
C GLY A 31 2.43 11.22 -2.81
N ALA A 32 3.07 11.48 -3.97
CA ALA A 32 2.48 12.32 -5.02
C ALA A 32 1.14 11.76 -5.54
N PRO A 33 0.16 12.61 -5.88
CA PRO A 33 -1.09 12.17 -6.48
C PRO A 33 -0.95 11.92 -7.99
N GLY A 34 -1.90 11.16 -8.56
CA GLY A 34 -2.09 11.04 -10.01
C GLY A 34 -0.87 10.51 -10.76
N ALA A 35 -0.46 11.24 -11.81
CA ALA A 35 0.64 10.86 -12.70
C ALA A 35 2.04 10.96 -12.05
N GLY A 36 2.17 11.63 -10.91
CA GLY A 36 3.43 11.71 -10.16
C GLY A 36 3.75 10.47 -9.33
N ARG A 37 2.84 9.48 -9.30
CA ARG A 37 2.97 8.26 -8.49
C ARG A 37 3.31 7.05 -9.34
N LEU A 38 4.24 6.22 -8.85
CA LEU A 38 4.54 4.94 -9.47
C LEU A 38 3.28 4.05 -9.54
N PRO A 39 3.04 3.37 -10.68
CA PRO A 39 1.80 2.63 -10.92
C PRO A 39 1.53 1.53 -9.89
N GLY A 40 2.57 0.91 -9.33
CA GLY A 40 2.45 -0.18 -8.34
C GLY A 40 2.67 0.21 -6.88
N ASN A 41 2.75 1.50 -6.54
CA ASN A 41 3.03 1.93 -5.18
C ASN A 41 1.79 2.52 -4.50
N ALA A 42 1.36 1.92 -3.39
CA ALA A 42 0.40 2.47 -2.45
C ALA A 42 1.02 2.49 -1.05
N HIS A 43 1.13 3.67 -0.46
CA HIS A 43 1.71 3.88 0.87
C HIS A 43 0.68 4.58 1.75
N PHE A 44 0.42 4.02 2.94
CA PHE A 44 -0.63 4.43 3.84
C PHE A 44 -0.08 4.76 5.22
N THR A 45 -0.71 5.69 5.91
CA THR A 45 -0.52 5.94 7.34
C THR A 45 -1.83 5.67 8.05
N PHE A 46 -1.83 4.74 9.01
CA PHE A 46 -2.99 4.46 9.86
C PHE A 46 -2.76 5.11 11.22
N ARG A 47 -3.58 6.09 11.62
CA ARG A 47 -3.37 6.76 12.92
C ARG A 47 -3.67 5.78 14.06
N GLY A 48 -2.83 5.80 15.09
CA GLY A 48 -3.00 4.94 16.27
C GLY A 48 -2.59 3.49 16.08
N CYS A 49 -2.00 3.13 14.94
CA CYS A 49 -1.44 1.80 14.70
C CYS A 49 0.09 1.84 14.74
N GLU A 50 0.71 0.85 15.38
CA GLU A 50 2.14 0.58 15.26
C GLU A 50 2.40 -0.26 14.00
N GLY A 51 3.34 0.17 13.17
CA GLY A 51 3.61 -0.45 11.86
C GLY A 51 3.95 -1.94 11.96
N ASP A 52 4.81 -2.34 12.90
CA ASP A 52 5.23 -3.74 13.06
C ASP A 52 4.08 -4.66 13.46
N SER A 53 3.19 -4.19 14.33
CA SER A 53 1.96 -4.91 14.71
C SER A 53 1.05 -5.11 13.50
N LEU A 54 0.90 -4.09 12.66
CA LEU A 54 0.10 -4.18 11.44
C LEU A 54 0.71 -5.17 10.43
N LEU A 55 2.04 -5.18 10.27
CA LEU A 55 2.73 -6.16 9.42
C LEU A 55 2.50 -7.59 9.89
N MET A 56 2.71 -7.86 11.18
CA MET A 56 2.50 -9.22 11.72
C MET A 56 1.05 -9.68 11.54
N LEU A 57 0.07 -8.80 11.72
CA LEU A 57 -1.34 -9.13 11.53
C LEU A 57 -1.67 -9.39 10.06
N LEU A 58 -1.12 -8.60 9.13
CA LEU A 58 -1.31 -8.79 7.69
C LEU A 58 -0.63 -10.09 7.21
N ASP A 59 0.59 -10.36 7.65
CA ASP A 59 1.32 -11.60 7.38
C ASP A 59 0.55 -12.83 7.88
N ALA A 60 0.02 -12.78 9.11
CA ALA A 60 -0.83 -13.83 9.65
C ALA A 60 -2.14 -14.05 8.85
N LYS A 61 -2.54 -13.07 8.01
CA LYS A 61 -3.65 -13.18 7.05
C LYS A 61 -3.20 -13.51 5.62
N GLY A 62 -1.91 -13.76 5.41
CA GLY A 62 -1.31 -14.06 4.12
C GLY A 62 -1.11 -12.84 3.21
N ILE A 63 -1.05 -11.64 3.79
CA ILE A 63 -0.82 -10.38 3.09
C ILE A 63 0.58 -9.88 3.42
N GLU A 64 1.49 -10.01 2.47
CA GLU A 64 2.87 -9.54 2.61
C GLU A 64 2.98 -8.07 2.20
N CYS A 65 3.50 -7.21 3.08
CA CYS A 65 3.73 -5.79 2.80
C CYS A 65 4.91 -5.23 3.61
N SER A 66 5.13 -3.92 3.55
CA SER A 66 6.26 -3.23 4.20
C SER A 66 5.81 -1.92 4.85
N THR A 67 6.39 -1.58 6.00
CA THR A 67 6.11 -0.34 6.78
C THR A 67 7.01 0.84 6.42
N GLY A 68 7.91 0.70 5.45
CA GLY A 68 8.89 1.73 5.12
C GLY A 68 9.44 1.60 3.70
N SER A 69 10.73 1.92 3.52
CA SER A 69 11.43 1.53 2.30
C SER A 69 11.20 0.04 2.09
N ALA A 70 10.91 -0.38 0.86
CA ALA A 70 10.63 -1.78 0.54
C ALA A 70 11.74 -2.77 1.00
N CYS A 71 12.90 -2.25 1.44
CA CYS A 71 14.01 -3.00 2.05
C CYS A 71 13.79 -3.38 3.52
N THR A 72 12.90 -2.72 4.25
CA THR A 72 12.42 -3.16 5.58
C THR A 72 11.13 -3.98 5.38
N ALA A 73 11.17 -4.92 4.45
CA ALA A 73 10.13 -5.92 4.22
C ALA A 73 10.71 -7.28 4.62
N GLY A 74 10.56 -7.63 5.91
CA GLY A 74 11.05 -8.89 6.44
C GLY A 74 11.21 -8.84 7.95
N VAL A 75 10.55 -9.77 8.63
CA VAL A 75 10.89 -10.14 10.01
C VAL A 75 12.25 -10.85 9.95
N ALA A 76 13.18 -10.46 10.84
CA ALA A 76 14.38 -11.25 11.11
C ALA A 76 14.02 -12.48 11.96
#